data_AF-W1FB31-F1
#
_entry.id   AF-W1FB31-F1
#
_cell.length_a   1.000
_cell.length_b   1.000
_cell.length_c   1.000
_cell.angle_alpha   90.00
_cell.angle_beta   90.00
_cell.angle_gamma   90.00
#
_symmetry.space_group_name_H-M   'P 1'
#
loop_
_entity.id
_entity.type
_entity.pdbx_description
1 polymer ?
#
loop_
_entity_poly.entity_id
_entity_poly.type
_entity_poly.pdbx_seq_one_letter_code
_entity_poly.pdbx_strand_id
1 'polypeptide(L)' 'MAVDAKASAAFIQHGDKYLADIYQLARQRLANVGVEQIFGGDRCTYTENETFFSYRRDKTTGRMASFIWLI' A
#
# COMPACT_ATOMS: atom_id res chain seq x y z
N MET A 1 11.32 11.35 -14.01
CA MET A 1 10.23 10.59 -13.34
C MET A 1 8.95 11.38 -13.50
N ALA A 2 7.88 10.79 -14.05
CA ALA A 2 6.59 11.48 -14.14
C ALA A 2 5.98 11.55 -12.74
N VAL A 3 5.70 12.77 -12.26
CA VAL A 3 4.98 13.02 -11.01
C VAL A 3 3.49 12.98 -11.33
N ASP A 4 2.75 12.09 -10.66
CA ASP A 4 1.30 12.04 -10.79
C ASP A 4 0.69 13.16 -9.95
N ALA A 5 -0.06 14.06 -10.58
CA ALA A 5 -0.69 15.19 -9.91
C ALA A 5 -1.71 14.74 -8.83
N LYS A 6 -2.30 13.56 -8.98
CA LYS A 6 -3.26 13.00 -8.00
C LYS A 6 -2.57 12.44 -6.76
N ALA A 7 -1.26 12.21 -6.79
CA ALA A 7 -0.53 11.56 -5.70
C ALA A 7 -0.66 12.33 -4.38
N SER A 8 -0.71 13.66 -4.42
CA SER A 8 -0.84 14.51 -3.23
C SER A 8 -2.07 14.17 -2.38
N ALA A 9 -3.16 13.72 -3.00
CA ALA A 9 -4.39 13.33 -2.30
C ALA A 9 -4.23 12.06 -1.45
N ALA A 10 -3.16 11.28 -1.65
CA ALA A 10 -2.86 10.08 -0.89
C ALA A 10 -1.88 10.32 0.27
N PHE A 11 -1.57 11.57 0.59
CA PHE A 11 -0.72 11.92 1.72
C PHE A 11 -1.45 12.84 2.70
N ILE A 12 -1.34 12.52 3.99
CA ILE A 12 -1.83 13.37 5.07
C ILE A 12 -0.62 13.83 5.88
N GLN A 13 -0.52 15.15 6.12
CA GLN A 13 0.57 15.70 6.92
C GLN A 13 0.52 15.16 8.36
N HIS A 14 1.69 14.82 8.89
CA HIS A 14 1.88 14.31 10.25
C HIS A 14 3.20 14.85 10.83
N GLY A 15 3.12 16.02 11.46
CA GLY A 15 4.29 16.80 11.88
C GLY A 15 5.14 17.21 10.67
N ASP A 16 6.45 16.93 10.75
CA ASP A 16 7.42 17.18 9.68
C ASP A 16 7.44 16.09 8.60
N LYS A 17 6.52 15.12 8.70
CA LYS A 17 6.42 13.96 7.81
C LYS A 17 4.99 13.82 7.28
N TYR A 18 4.74 12.76 6.53
CA TYR A 18 3.44 12.43 5.95
C TYR A 18 3.10 10.98 6.23
N LEU A 19 1.82 10.72 6.46
CA LEU A 19 1.23 9.38 6.38
C LEU A 19 0.79 9.16 4.93
N ALA A 20 1.28 8.08 4.32
CA ALA A 20 1.00 7.77 2.92
C ALA A 20 -0.02 6.62 2.84
N ASP A 21 -1.08 6.82 2.06
CA ASP A 21 -1.98 5.76 1.64
C ASP A 21 -1.40 5.07 0.40
N ILE A 22 -0.72 3.94 0.63
CA ILE A 22 -0.13 3.15 -0.45
C ILE A 22 -1.17 2.50 -1.36
N TYR A 23 -2.38 2.20 -0.85
CA TYR A 23 -3.45 1.60 -1.64
C TYR A 23 -4.04 2.62 -2.61
N GLN A 24 -4.25 3.86 -2.16
CA GLN A 24 -4.74 4.94 -3.02
C GLN A 24 -3.73 5.28 -4.13
N LEU A 25 -2.42 5.33 -3.81
CA LEU A 25 -1.37 5.52 -4.82
C LEU A 25 -1.39 4.41 -5.88
N ALA A 26 -1.49 3.15 -5.46
CA ALA A 26 -1.59 2.03 -6.40
C ALA A 26 -2.83 2.16 -7.32
N ARG A 27 -4.00 2.47 -6.75
CA ARG A 27 -5.25 2.66 -7.50
C ARG A 27 -5.14 3.79 -8.53
N GLN A 28 -4.54 4.92 -8.18
CA GLN A 28 -4.32 6.03 -9.11
C GLN A 28 -3.48 5.60 -10.32
N ARG A 29 -2.38 4.89 -10.08
CA ARG A 29 -1.46 4.45 -11.15
C ARG A 29 -2.07 3.37 -12.02
N LEU A 30 -2.85 2.45 -11.44
CA LEU A 30 -3.61 1.42 -12.16
C LEU A 30 -4.71 2.05 -13.04
N ALA A 31 -5.45 3.02 -12.52
CA ALA A 31 -6.48 3.72 -13.27
C ALA A 31 -5.90 4.46 -14.49
N ASN A 32 -4.70 5.05 -14.37
CA ASN A 32 -4.04 5.74 -15.49
C ASN A 32 -3.67 4.80 -16.66
N VAL A 33 -3.56 3.50 -16.41
CA VAL A 33 -3.30 2.48 -17.45
C VAL A 33 -4.55 1.66 -17.81
N GLY A 34 -5.74 2.11 -17.39
CA GLY A 34 -7.02 1.50 -17.77
C GLY A 34 -7.45 0.30 -16.91
N VAL A 35 -6.80 0.04 -15.78
CA VAL A 35 -7.22 -1.04 -14.86
C VAL A 35 -8.28 -0.51 -13.90
N GLU A 36 -9.53 -0.96 -14.09
CA GLU A 36 -10.69 -0.47 -13.33
C GLU A 36 -11.13 -1.40 -12.19
N GLN A 37 -10.89 -2.71 -12.32
CA GLN A 37 -11.31 -3.70 -11.35
C GLN A 37 -10.21 -3.97 -10.31
N ILE A 38 -10.31 -3.30 -9.16
CA ILE A 38 -9.29 -3.37 -8.10
C ILE A 38 -9.95 -3.74 -6.77
N PHE A 39 -9.56 -4.89 -6.21
CA PHE A 39 -10.11 -5.46 -4.98
C PHE A 39 -9.07 -5.47 -3.83
N GLY A 40 -9.56 -5.66 -2.60
CA GLY A 40 -8.74 -5.64 -1.38
C GLY A 40 -8.18 -4.25 -1.03
N GLY A 41 -7.07 -4.22 -0.29
CA GLY A 41 -6.48 -2.97 0.20
C GLY A 41 -7.13 -2.44 1.47
N ASP A 42 -7.62 -3.35 2.29
CA ASP A 42 -8.40 -3.15 3.52
C ASP A 42 -7.68 -3.68 4.77
N ARG A 43 -6.42 -4.12 4.64
CA ARG A 43 -5.59 -4.68 5.71
C ARG A 43 -4.42 -3.77 6.04
N CYS A 44 -3.88 -3.90 7.25
CA CYS A 44 -2.68 -3.16 7.66
C CYS A 44 -1.70 -4.06 8.40
N THR A 45 -0.58 -4.39 7.76
CA THR A 45 0.45 -5.28 8.34
C THR A 45 1.06 -4.72 9.63
N TYR A 46 1.13 -3.39 9.76
CA TYR A 46 1.64 -2.73 10.97
C TYR A 46 0.69 -2.88 12.15
N THR A 47 -0.61 -2.66 11.96
CA THR A 47 -1.62 -2.67 13.03
C THR A 47 -2.06 -4.08 13.41
N GLU A 48 -2.25 -4.97 12.44
CA GLU A 48 -2.77 -6.33 12.65
C GLU A 48 -1.63 -7.30 12.99
N ASN A 49 -1.02 -7.11 14.15
CA ASN A 49 0.18 -7.83 14.61
C ASN A 49 -0.02 -9.33 14.85
N GLU A 50 -1.22 -9.79 15.18
CA GLU A 50 -1.55 -11.20 15.37
C GLU A 50 -1.64 -11.97 14.04
N THR A 51 -1.79 -11.26 12.92
CA THR A 51 -1.97 -11.87 11.59
C THR A 51 -0.74 -11.70 10.69
N PHE A 52 -0.02 -10.58 10.79
CA PHE A 52 1.04 -10.23 9.83
C PHE A 52 2.36 -9.83 10.50
N PHE A 53 3.47 -10.24 9.88
CA PHE A 53 4.79 -9.64 10.14
C PHE A 53 4.84 -8.20 9.60
N SER A 54 5.51 -7.29 10.31
CA SER A 54 5.74 -5.93 9.83
C SER A 54 7.15 -5.46 10.10
N TYR A 55 7.92 -5.23 9.04
CA TYR A 55 9.29 -4.73 9.16
C TYR A 55 9.35 -3.36 9.85
N ARG A 56 8.40 -2.46 9.56
CA ARG A 56 8.34 -1.13 10.18
C ARG A 56 8.14 -1.23 11.70
N ARG A 57 7.41 -2.24 12.17
CA ARG A 57 7.15 -2.49 13.59
C ARG A 57 8.30 -3.22 14.26
N ASP A 58 8.76 -4.32 13.66
CA ASP A 58 9.55 -5.34 14.36
C ASP A 58 11.06 -5.34 13.96
N LYS A 59 11.45 -4.67 12.87
CA LYS A 59 12.80 -4.67 12.27
C LYS A 59 13.30 -6.06 11.84
N THR A 60 13.63 -6.94 12.78
CA THR A 60 14.02 -8.34 12.51
C THR A 60 12.78 -9.21 12.65
N THR A 61 12.23 -9.68 11.52
CA THR A 61 10.94 -10.38 11.49
C THR A 61 10.85 -11.32 10.29
N GLY A 62 9.80 -12.15 10.24
CA GLY A 62 9.50 -13.06 9.13
C GLY A 62 8.99 -12.34 7.87
N ARG A 63 8.54 -13.11 6.88
CA ARG A 63 7.97 -12.60 5.63
C ARG A 63 6.71 -13.39 5.27
N MET A 64 5.71 -12.69 4.72
CA MET A 64 4.58 -13.31 4.04
C MET A 64 4.86 -13.35 2.54
N ALA A 65 4.02 -14.08 1.81
CA ALA A 65 4.05 -14.14 0.35
C ALA A 65 2.61 -14.12 -0.20
N SER A 66 2.47 -13.61 -1.43
CA SER A 66 1.22 -13.63 -2.20
C SER A 66 1.45 -14.47 -3.46
N PHE A 67 0.54 -15.38 -3.76
CA PHE A 67 0.68 -16.36 -4.84
C PHE A 67 -0.50 -16.27 -5.81
N ILE A 68 -0.24 -16.52 -7.10
CA ILE A 68 -1.24 -16.64 -8.16
C ILE A 68 -0.74 -17.64 -9.19
N TRP A 69 -1.62 -18.50 -9.73
CA TRP A 69 -1.29 -19.49 -10.74
C TRP A 69 -2.49 -19.76 -11.66
N LEU A 70 -2.22 -20.31 -12.85
CA LEU A 70 -3.24 -20.87 -13.74
C LEU A 70 -3.52 -22.32 -13.34
N ILE A 71 -4.79 -22.75 -13.42
CA ILE A 71 -5.22 -24.12 -13.13
C ILE A 71 -4.59 -25.10 -14.13
#